data_AF-A0AA38FT56-F1
#
_entry.id   AF-A0AA38FT56-F1
#
_cell.length_a   1.000
_cell.length_b   1.000
_cell.length_c   1.000
_cell.angle_alpha   90.00
_cell.angle_beta   90.00
_cell.angle_gamma   90.00
#
_symmetry.space_group_name_H-M   'P 1'
#
loop_
_entity.id
_entity.type
_entity.pdbx_description
1 polymer ?
#
loop_
_entity_poly.entity_id
_entity_poly.type
_entity_poly.pdbx_seq_one_letter_code
_entity_poly.pdbx_strand_id
1 'polypeptide(L)'
;MYGDYEAQRHWMEITLHTPVKEWYRNTTDNDLSYWGLDYPPLTAYQSYVHGLGVQAFEPQSLALHASRGYETPTSKLLMRWTVLSSDALIFFPAALYFIFAYYQGKKDDELAWALAMVLLQPCLMLIDHGHFQYNCISLGFTIGAVAAVISRRELPACVLFCLALNHKQMSAYYAPAFFAHLLGKCIRRQNPIYEVLKLGITVLITFTVIWWPFLYSKKAILEVLARLAPFERGIYEDYVSSFWCGTSLFIKWKQRFSMLTLSRFALGATLTATLPSMVQQIYAPSNRGFLYALLNSSFAFYLFSYQ
;
A
#
# COMPACT_ATOMS: atom_id res chain seq x y z
N MET A 1 2.34 -25.84 1.28
CA MET A 1 2.55 -24.50 0.69
C MET A 1 3.46 -23.74 1.63
N TYR A 2 4.45 -23.01 1.13
CA TYR A 2 5.30 -22.13 1.95
C TYR A 2 4.51 -20.88 2.40
N GLY A 3 5.15 -19.92 3.08
CA GLY A 3 4.53 -18.64 3.47
C GLY A 3 4.92 -17.47 2.56
N ASP A 4 4.69 -16.25 3.04
CA ASP A 4 4.95 -15.00 2.31
C ASP A 4 6.41 -14.84 1.85
N TYR A 5 7.37 -15.40 2.60
CA TYR A 5 8.77 -15.44 2.17
C TYR A 5 8.94 -16.03 0.77
N GLU A 6 8.29 -17.16 0.51
CA GLU A 6 8.35 -17.82 -0.80
C GLU A 6 7.60 -17.02 -1.86
N ALA A 7 6.50 -16.35 -1.50
CA ALA A 7 5.81 -15.47 -2.43
C ALA A 7 6.73 -14.35 -2.93
N GLN A 8 7.40 -13.66 -2.01
CA GLN A 8 8.34 -12.59 -2.35
C GLN A 8 9.53 -13.12 -3.16
N ARG A 9 10.12 -14.27 -2.78
CA ARG A 9 11.21 -14.91 -3.54
C ARG A 9 10.77 -15.23 -4.96
N HIS A 10 9.58 -15.83 -5.12
CA HIS A 10 9.04 -16.20 -6.41
C HIS A 10 8.75 -14.97 -7.28
N TRP A 11 8.29 -13.85 -6.70
CA TRP A 11 8.14 -12.60 -7.46
C TRP A 11 9.48 -12.08 -7.99
N MET A 12 10.57 -12.18 -7.20
CA MET A 12 11.91 -11.84 -7.68
C MET A 12 12.35 -12.77 -8.82
N GLU A 13 12.12 -14.08 -8.71
CA GLU A 13 12.40 -15.07 -9.77
C GLU A 13 11.67 -14.71 -11.07
N ILE A 14 10.35 -14.51 -11.01
CA ILE A 14 9.52 -14.24 -12.20
C ILE A 14 9.90 -12.90 -12.83
N THR A 15 10.08 -11.85 -12.03
CA THR A 15 10.36 -10.51 -12.56
C THR A 15 11.72 -10.41 -13.24
N LEU A 16 12.70 -11.22 -12.82
CA LEU A 16 14.02 -11.31 -13.45
C LEU A 16 14.01 -12.04 -14.79
N HIS A 17 13.23 -13.13 -14.89
CA HIS A 17 13.37 -14.07 -16.00
C HIS A 17 12.26 -13.97 -17.06
N THR A 18 11.18 -13.23 -16.78
CA THR A 18 10.05 -13.08 -17.72
C THR A 18 9.89 -11.63 -18.19
N PRO A 19 9.42 -11.41 -19.44
CA PRO A 19 9.10 -10.07 -19.92
C PRO A 19 8.07 -9.36 -19.04
N VAL A 20 8.21 -8.04 -18.85
CA VAL A 20 7.32 -7.22 -18.00
C VAL A 20 5.82 -7.42 -18.31
N LYS A 21 5.48 -7.67 -19.57
CA LYS A 21 4.10 -7.89 -20.02
C LYS A 21 3.48 -9.22 -19.54
N GLU A 22 4.29 -10.12 -19.00
CA GLU A 22 3.89 -11.47 -18.57
C GLU A 22 3.82 -11.61 -17.04
N TRP A 23 4.30 -10.63 -16.27
CA TRP A 23 4.34 -10.68 -14.80
C TRP A 23 2.99 -10.96 -14.12
N TYR A 24 1.89 -10.52 -14.75
CA TYR A 24 0.52 -10.67 -14.24
C TYR A 24 -0.31 -11.69 -15.04
N ARG A 25 0.34 -12.55 -15.84
CA ARG A 25 -0.34 -13.50 -16.71
C ARG A 25 0.10 -14.92 -16.44
N ASN A 26 -0.82 -15.84 -16.61
CA ASN A 26 -0.49 -17.25 -16.63
C ASN A 26 0.22 -17.58 -17.95
N THR A 27 1.45 -18.06 -17.87
CA THR A 27 2.27 -18.48 -19.01
C THR A 27 2.92 -19.82 -18.71
N THR A 28 3.75 -20.33 -19.63
CA THR A 28 4.58 -21.52 -19.37
C THR A 28 5.59 -21.29 -18.25
N ASP A 29 6.04 -20.04 -18.10
CA ASP A 29 7.09 -19.64 -17.15
C ASP A 29 6.55 -18.94 -15.90
N ASN A 30 5.29 -18.51 -15.88
CA ASN A 30 4.62 -17.86 -14.75
C ASN A 30 3.29 -18.56 -14.43
N ASP A 31 3.27 -19.32 -13.36
CA ASP A 31 2.08 -20.03 -12.87
C ASP A 31 1.39 -19.18 -11.79
N LEU A 32 0.29 -18.52 -12.14
CA LEU A 32 -0.41 -17.63 -11.20
C LEU A 32 -1.07 -18.35 -10.02
N SER A 33 -1.19 -19.69 -10.08
CA SER A 33 -1.68 -20.50 -8.96
C SER A 33 -0.60 -20.74 -7.89
N TYR A 34 0.67 -20.58 -8.26
CA TYR A 34 1.82 -20.66 -7.36
C TYR A 34 2.35 -19.26 -7.05
N TRP A 35 1.78 -18.62 -6.02
CA TRP A 35 2.20 -17.28 -5.57
C TRP A 35 2.25 -16.22 -6.67
N GLY A 36 1.27 -16.22 -7.59
CA GLY A 36 1.19 -15.23 -8.65
C GLY A 36 1.08 -13.80 -8.10
N LEU A 37 1.75 -12.85 -8.74
CA LEU A 37 1.83 -11.46 -8.30
C LEU A 37 0.43 -10.83 -8.15
N ASP A 38 0.16 -10.26 -6.98
CA ASP A 38 -1.15 -9.73 -6.56
C ASP A 38 -1.08 -8.26 -6.07
N TYR A 39 0.11 -7.65 -6.13
CA TYR A 39 0.35 -6.24 -5.79
C TYR A 39 0.56 -5.37 -7.05
N PRO A 40 0.33 -4.05 -6.97
CA PRO A 40 0.46 -3.18 -8.13
C PRO A 40 1.90 -3.05 -8.66
N PRO A 41 2.09 -2.49 -9.87
CA PRO A 41 3.35 -2.59 -10.61
C PRO A 41 4.61 -2.14 -9.88
N LEU A 42 4.53 -1.22 -8.91
CA LEU A 42 5.71 -0.77 -8.17
C LEU A 42 6.29 -1.89 -7.30
N THR A 43 5.47 -2.81 -6.78
CA THR A 43 5.97 -4.01 -6.09
C THR A 43 6.70 -4.94 -7.05
N ALA A 44 6.23 -5.09 -8.27
CA ALA A 44 6.91 -5.91 -9.27
C ALA A 44 8.28 -5.33 -9.64
N TYR A 45 8.38 -4.00 -9.81
CA TYR A 45 9.67 -3.33 -10.00
C TYR A 45 10.59 -3.44 -8.78
N GLN A 46 10.04 -3.36 -7.57
CA GLN A 46 10.79 -3.60 -6.33
C GLN A 46 11.33 -5.04 -6.28
N SER A 47 10.52 -6.02 -6.65
CA SER A 47 10.93 -7.43 -6.73
C SER A 47 12.02 -7.63 -7.77
N TYR A 48 11.92 -6.99 -8.93
CA TYR A 48 12.98 -7.01 -9.94
C TYR A 48 14.31 -6.44 -9.40
N VAL A 49 14.28 -5.27 -8.77
CA VAL A 49 15.49 -4.62 -8.22
C VAL A 49 16.13 -5.46 -7.11
N HIS A 50 15.33 -5.97 -6.16
CA HIS A 50 15.85 -6.88 -5.14
C HIS A 50 16.37 -8.19 -5.74
N GLY A 51 15.68 -8.72 -6.76
CA GLY A 51 16.09 -9.90 -7.49
C GLY A 51 17.48 -9.74 -8.10
N LEU A 52 17.78 -8.59 -8.73
CA LEU A 52 19.11 -8.32 -9.28
C LEU A 52 20.20 -8.40 -8.19
N GLY A 53 19.89 -7.87 -7.00
CA GLY A 53 20.79 -7.93 -5.85
C GLY A 53 21.00 -9.37 -5.36
N VAL A 54 19.92 -10.11 -5.12
CA VAL A 54 19.98 -11.50 -4.62
C VAL A 54 20.64 -12.43 -5.63
N GLN A 55 20.33 -12.30 -6.92
CA GLN A 55 20.91 -13.11 -8.00
C GLN A 55 22.44 -12.96 -8.08
N ALA A 56 22.98 -11.78 -7.78
CA ALA A 56 24.42 -11.54 -7.79
C ALA A 56 25.19 -12.36 -6.74
N PHE A 57 24.54 -12.73 -5.64
CA PHE A 57 25.17 -13.48 -4.54
C PHE A 57 24.73 -14.95 -4.49
N GLU A 58 23.47 -15.24 -4.80
CA GLU A 58 22.91 -16.59 -4.73
C GLU A 58 21.93 -16.87 -5.88
N PRO A 59 22.44 -17.02 -7.12
CA PRO A 59 21.61 -17.17 -8.32
C PRO A 59 20.70 -18.40 -8.30
N GLN A 60 21.10 -19.46 -7.60
CA GLN A 60 20.30 -20.68 -7.44
C GLN A 60 18.97 -20.42 -6.71
N SER A 61 18.91 -19.40 -5.85
CA SER A 61 17.69 -19.04 -5.12
C SER A 61 16.59 -18.45 -6.00
N LEU A 62 16.95 -17.99 -7.20
CA LEU A 62 16.03 -17.35 -8.16
C LEU A 62 16.06 -18.06 -9.52
N ALA A 63 16.58 -19.28 -9.60
CA ALA A 63 16.63 -20.05 -10.84
C ALA A 63 15.21 -20.44 -11.29
N LEU A 64 14.81 -19.97 -12.48
CA LEU A 64 13.50 -20.25 -13.06
C LEU A 64 13.24 -21.76 -13.11
N HIS A 65 12.06 -22.20 -12.66
CA HIS A 65 11.62 -23.61 -12.60
C HIS A 65 12.33 -24.52 -11.60
N ALA A 66 13.50 -24.14 -11.10
CA ALA A 66 14.33 -24.98 -10.22
C ALA A 66 14.33 -24.52 -8.75
N SER A 67 13.94 -23.26 -8.49
CA SER A 67 14.11 -22.62 -7.17
C SER A 67 12.83 -22.51 -6.32
N ARG A 68 11.73 -23.16 -6.73
CA ARG A 68 10.49 -23.20 -5.93
C ARG A 68 10.75 -23.83 -4.56
N GLY A 69 10.50 -23.08 -3.49
CA GLY A 69 10.77 -23.50 -2.12
C GLY A 69 12.26 -23.49 -1.73
N TYR A 70 13.11 -22.74 -2.43
CA TYR A 70 14.54 -22.69 -2.15
C TYR A 70 14.84 -21.99 -0.83
N GLU A 71 15.52 -22.69 0.07
CA GLU A 71 15.93 -22.16 1.38
C GLU A 71 17.36 -22.57 1.73
N THR A 72 18.23 -21.58 1.97
CA THR A 72 19.55 -21.73 2.56
C THR A 72 19.72 -20.66 3.64
N PRO A 73 20.66 -20.82 4.59
CA PRO A 73 20.96 -19.76 5.55
C PRO A 73 21.35 -18.44 4.87
N THR A 74 22.08 -18.51 3.76
CA THR A 74 22.53 -17.36 2.98
C THR A 74 21.37 -16.69 2.25
N SER A 75 20.48 -17.45 1.59
CA SER A 75 19.31 -16.86 0.90
C SER A 75 18.36 -16.17 1.88
N LYS A 76 18.14 -16.77 3.07
CA LYS A 76 17.36 -16.14 4.16
C LYS A 76 17.99 -14.84 4.64
N LEU A 77 19.32 -14.79 4.77
CA LEU A 77 20.03 -13.59 5.18
C LEU A 77 19.90 -12.48 4.12
N LEU A 78 20.12 -12.81 2.84
CA LEU A 78 19.99 -11.86 1.73
C LEU A 78 18.57 -11.27 1.64
N MET A 79 17.55 -12.12 1.74
CA MET A 79 16.15 -11.72 1.75
C MET A 79 15.80 -10.83 2.95
N ARG A 80 16.39 -11.08 4.13
CA ARG A 80 16.20 -10.16 5.28
C ARG A 80 16.87 -8.81 5.07
N TRP A 81 18.03 -8.80 4.40
CA TRP A 81 18.72 -7.57 4.04
C TRP A 81 17.92 -6.71 3.07
N THR A 82 17.18 -7.29 2.12
CA THR A 82 16.35 -6.51 1.19
C THR A 82 15.21 -5.78 1.91
N VAL A 83 14.61 -6.40 2.93
CA VAL A 83 13.62 -5.73 3.80
C VAL A 83 14.27 -4.60 4.59
N LEU A 84 15.37 -4.88 5.30
CA LEU A 84 16.06 -3.87 6.12
C LEU A 84 16.59 -2.69 5.29
N SER A 85 17.12 -2.95 4.10
CA SER A 85 17.58 -1.89 3.21
C SER A 85 16.42 -1.03 2.69
N SER A 86 15.27 -1.64 2.43
CA SER A 86 14.06 -0.90 2.03
C SER A 86 13.60 0.05 3.12
N ASP A 87 13.61 -0.39 4.38
CA ASP A 87 13.24 0.42 5.54
C ASP A 87 14.20 1.61 5.71
N ALA A 88 15.50 1.34 5.62
CA ALA A 88 16.53 2.37 5.72
C ALA A 88 16.44 3.42 4.60
N LEU A 89 16.08 3.01 3.38
CA LEU A 89 16.02 3.89 2.21
C LEU A 89 14.71 4.66 2.08
N ILE A 90 13.60 4.13 2.59
CA ILE A 90 12.26 4.70 2.35
C ILE A 90 11.57 5.07 3.66
N PHE A 91 11.44 4.13 4.60
CA PHE A 91 10.66 4.35 5.82
C PHE A 91 11.34 5.31 6.80
N PHE A 92 12.63 5.10 7.08
CA PHE A 92 13.39 5.93 8.03
C PHE A 92 13.48 7.40 7.60
N PRO A 93 13.87 7.74 6.36
CA PRO A 93 13.89 9.14 5.93
C PRO A 93 12.49 9.76 5.89
N ALA A 94 11.45 9.00 5.55
CA ALA A 94 10.08 9.49 5.59
C ALA A 94 9.62 9.80 7.02
N ALA A 95 9.92 8.92 7.99
CA ALA A 95 9.64 9.14 9.40
C ALA A 95 10.35 10.39 9.92
N LEU A 96 11.66 10.53 9.64
CA LEU A 96 12.42 11.73 9.97
C LEU A 96 11.81 13.00 9.36
N TYR A 97 11.47 12.96 8.07
CA TYR A 97 10.84 14.09 7.39
C TYR A 97 9.51 14.48 8.04
N PHE A 98 8.67 13.51 8.41
CA PHE A 98 7.42 13.77 9.12
C PHE A 98 7.65 14.41 10.48
N ILE A 99 8.57 13.88 11.28
CA ILE A 99 8.87 14.41 12.61
C ILE A 99 9.36 15.86 12.51
N PHE A 100 10.31 16.16 11.61
CA PHE A 100 10.78 17.53 11.41
C PHE A 100 9.71 18.48 10.90
N ALA A 101 8.81 18.02 10.03
CA ALA A 101 7.73 18.84 9.50
C ALA A 101 6.61 19.10 10.53
N TYR A 102 6.25 18.10 11.33
CA TYR A 102 5.11 18.19 12.26
C TYR A 102 5.49 18.77 13.63
N TYR A 103 6.67 18.43 14.15
CA TYR A 103 7.17 18.88 15.46
C TYR A 103 8.07 20.11 15.35
N GLN A 104 7.97 20.89 14.27
CA GLN A 104 8.77 22.10 14.09
C GLN A 104 8.59 23.06 15.29
N GLY A 105 9.71 23.45 15.92
CA GLY A 105 9.72 24.34 17.09
C GLY A 105 9.44 23.65 18.43
N LYS A 106 9.42 22.31 18.48
CA LYS A 106 9.38 21.51 19.71
C LYS A 106 10.79 21.18 20.22
N LYS A 107 10.88 20.68 21.46
CA LYS A 107 12.15 20.29 22.09
C LYS A 107 12.71 19.02 21.44
N ASP A 108 14.04 18.92 21.37
CA ASP A 108 14.73 17.77 20.76
C ASP A 108 14.33 16.43 21.40
N ASP A 109 14.11 16.40 22.71
CA ASP A 109 13.65 15.20 23.43
C ASP A 109 12.27 14.73 22.93
N GLU A 110 11.35 15.65 22.62
CA GLU A 110 10.02 15.32 22.09
C GLU A 110 10.15 14.73 20.67
N LEU A 111 11.06 15.26 19.85
CA LEU A 111 11.34 14.74 18.51
C LEU A 111 11.92 13.33 18.58
N ALA A 112 12.90 13.11 19.47
CA ALA A 112 13.53 11.82 19.66
C ALA A 112 12.52 10.75 20.11
N TRP A 113 11.66 11.07 21.08
CA TRP A 113 10.61 10.17 21.54
C TRP A 113 9.59 9.86 20.44
N ALA A 114 9.11 10.88 19.72
CA ALA A 114 8.15 10.67 18.64
C ALA A 114 8.74 9.82 17.50
N LEU A 115 10.01 10.03 17.15
CA LEU A 115 10.72 9.21 16.17
C LEU A 115 10.86 7.76 16.67
N ALA A 116 11.27 7.56 17.92
CA ALA A 116 11.41 6.23 18.51
C ALA A 116 10.07 5.47 18.51
N MET A 117 8.95 6.12 18.82
CA MET A 117 7.62 5.50 18.77
C MET A 117 7.21 5.04 17.36
N VAL A 118 7.60 5.79 16.33
CA VAL A 118 7.32 5.42 14.94
C VAL A 118 8.22 4.27 14.48
N LEU A 119 9.51 4.34 14.77
CA LEU A 119 10.51 3.38 14.30
C LEU A 119 10.50 2.04 15.06
N LEU A 120 10.16 2.07 16.35
CA LEU A 120 10.18 0.88 17.23
C LEU A 120 8.78 0.28 17.43
N GLN A 121 7.88 0.48 16.47
CA GLN A 121 6.52 -0.04 16.55
C GLN A 121 6.54 -1.58 16.43
N PRO A 122 6.17 -2.33 17.49
CA PRO A 122 6.41 -3.77 17.55
C PRO A 122 5.64 -4.57 16.52
N CYS A 123 4.41 -4.15 16.16
CA CYS A 123 3.61 -4.87 15.17
C CYS A 123 4.27 -4.85 13.79
N LEU A 124 4.77 -3.68 13.35
CA LEU A 124 5.41 -3.48 12.07
C LEU A 124 6.74 -4.25 12.03
N MET A 125 7.53 -4.17 13.10
CA MET A 125 8.78 -4.93 13.20
C MET A 125 8.55 -6.45 13.09
N LEU A 126 7.54 -6.97 13.80
CA LEU A 126 7.22 -8.40 13.78
C LEU A 126 6.68 -8.86 12.42
N ILE A 127 5.85 -8.04 11.76
CA ILE A 127 5.29 -8.39 10.45
C ILE A 127 6.34 -8.28 9.35
N ASP A 128 7.13 -7.20 9.29
CA ASP A 128 8.10 -7.04 8.20
C ASP A 128 9.33 -7.92 8.38
N HIS A 129 9.90 -7.98 9.60
CA HIS A 129 11.16 -8.72 9.86
C HIS A 129 10.98 -10.13 10.45
N GLY A 130 9.77 -10.48 10.88
CA GLY A 130 9.40 -11.82 11.33
C GLY A 130 8.58 -12.58 10.30
N HIS A 131 7.41 -12.03 9.93
CA HIS A 131 6.48 -12.63 8.96
C HIS A 131 6.94 -12.50 7.50
N PHE A 132 7.88 -11.59 7.23
CA PHE A 132 8.47 -11.33 5.91
C PHE A 132 7.55 -10.59 4.95
N GLN A 133 7.40 -9.28 5.18
CA GLN A 133 6.61 -8.37 4.39
C GLN A 133 7.38 -7.08 4.09
N TYR A 134 7.00 -6.39 3.02
CA TYR A 134 7.55 -5.08 2.65
C TYR A 134 6.53 -3.95 2.91
N ASN A 135 5.92 -3.88 4.10
CA ASN A 135 4.90 -2.87 4.39
C ASN A 135 5.52 -1.48 4.59
N CYS A 136 6.71 -1.41 5.18
CA CYS A 136 7.47 -0.19 5.42
C CYS A 136 7.70 0.67 4.16
N ILE A 137 7.76 0.07 2.96
CA ILE A 137 7.90 0.83 1.71
C ILE A 137 6.64 1.68 1.46
N SER A 138 5.47 1.03 1.40
CA SER A 138 4.19 1.70 1.17
C SER A 138 3.85 2.68 2.30
N LEU A 139 4.10 2.30 3.55
CA LEU A 139 3.93 3.17 4.72
C LEU A 139 4.89 4.36 4.69
N GLY A 140 6.15 4.14 4.31
CA GLY A 140 7.15 5.20 4.17
C GLY A 140 6.75 6.22 3.11
N PHE A 141 6.31 5.77 1.92
CA PHE A 141 5.75 6.68 0.92
C PHE A 141 4.51 7.43 1.44
N THR A 142 3.64 6.78 2.21
CA THR A 142 2.45 7.41 2.82
C THR A 142 2.87 8.48 3.83
N ILE A 143 3.77 8.19 4.77
CA ILE A 143 4.27 9.12 5.77
C ILE A 143 4.99 10.30 5.10
N GLY A 144 5.82 10.03 4.09
CA GLY A 144 6.46 11.06 3.29
C GLY A 144 5.46 11.97 2.57
N ALA A 145 4.37 11.40 2.05
CA ALA A 145 3.28 12.18 1.46
C ALA A 145 2.60 13.07 2.50
N VAL A 146 2.31 12.55 3.70
CA VAL A 146 1.75 13.33 4.81
C VAL A 146 2.69 14.47 5.22
N ALA A 147 3.98 14.19 5.36
CA ALA A 147 5.00 15.20 5.68
C ALA A 147 5.07 16.30 4.61
N ALA A 148 4.96 15.93 3.34
CA ALA A 148 4.90 16.88 2.23
C ALA A 148 3.62 17.75 2.26
N VAL A 149 2.46 17.18 2.60
CA VAL A 149 1.22 17.96 2.80
C VAL A 149 1.39 19.00 3.92
N ILE A 150 1.91 18.57 5.07
CA ILE A 150 2.16 19.44 6.24
C ILE A 150 3.14 20.57 5.88
N SER A 151 4.17 20.24 5.10
CA SER A 151 5.17 21.18 4.58
C SER A 151 4.67 22.04 3.41
N ARG A 152 3.37 21.97 3.06
CA ARG A 152 2.74 22.70 1.94
C ARG A 152 3.35 22.41 0.57
N ARG A 153 3.89 21.20 0.38
CA ARG A 153 4.44 20.69 -0.88
C ARG A 153 3.46 19.69 -1.49
N GLU A 154 2.39 20.18 -2.11
CA GLU A 154 1.30 19.31 -2.57
C GLU A 154 1.68 18.40 -3.75
N LEU A 155 2.53 18.85 -4.69
CA LEU A 155 2.91 18.00 -5.84
C LEU A 155 3.74 16.79 -5.41
N PRO A 156 4.83 16.94 -4.60
CA PRO A 156 5.53 15.78 -4.05
C PRO A 156 4.61 14.88 -3.21
N ALA A 157 3.67 15.45 -2.46
CA ALA A 157 2.70 14.66 -1.71
C ALA A 157 1.85 13.76 -2.63
N CYS A 158 1.35 14.29 -3.75
CA CYS A 158 0.61 13.51 -4.74
C CYS A 158 1.47 12.39 -5.33
N VAL A 159 2.72 12.68 -5.70
CA VAL A 159 3.65 11.67 -6.26
C VAL A 159 3.90 10.56 -5.23
N LEU A 160 4.28 10.91 -4.00
CA LEU A 160 4.55 9.95 -2.93
C LEU A 160 3.32 9.10 -2.60
N PHE A 161 2.14 9.70 -2.53
CA PHE A 161 0.91 8.93 -2.27
C PHE A 161 0.55 8.01 -3.45
N CYS A 162 0.80 8.42 -4.71
CA CYS A 162 0.67 7.54 -5.86
C CYS A 162 1.65 6.37 -5.79
N LEU A 163 2.90 6.59 -5.36
CA LEU A 163 3.87 5.52 -5.15
C LEU A 163 3.39 4.55 -4.07
N ALA A 164 2.86 5.03 -2.95
CA ALA A 164 2.29 4.18 -1.90
C ALA A 164 1.17 3.27 -2.44
N LEU A 165 0.21 3.85 -3.17
CA LEU A 165 -0.90 3.13 -3.81
C LEU A 165 -0.43 2.09 -4.83
N ASN A 166 0.64 2.41 -5.58
CA ASN A 166 1.20 1.53 -6.59
C ASN A 166 2.14 0.47 -6.03
N HIS A 167 2.55 0.58 -4.77
CA HIS A 167 3.28 -0.46 -4.04
C HIS A 167 2.30 -1.44 -3.41
N LYS A 168 1.37 -0.95 -2.59
CA LYS A 168 0.29 -1.74 -1.97
C LYS A 168 -1.04 -1.02 -2.10
N GLN A 169 -2.01 -1.66 -2.74
CA GLN A 169 -3.35 -1.11 -2.97
C GLN A 169 -4.08 -0.75 -1.68
N MET A 170 -3.70 -1.36 -0.55
CA MET A 170 -4.24 -1.07 0.79
C MET A 170 -4.02 0.39 1.23
N SER A 171 -3.05 1.11 0.65
CA SER A 171 -2.92 2.56 0.89
C SER A 171 -4.15 3.36 0.44
N ALA A 172 -5.05 2.76 -0.35
CA ALA A 172 -6.33 3.35 -0.73
C ALA A 172 -7.19 3.71 0.48
N TYR A 173 -6.96 3.08 1.64
CA TYR A 173 -7.66 3.40 2.88
C TYR A 173 -7.40 4.82 3.37
N TYR A 174 -6.29 5.44 2.94
CA TYR A 174 -5.96 6.83 3.24
C TYR A 174 -6.47 7.81 2.16
N ALA A 175 -6.87 7.31 0.99
CA ALA A 175 -7.21 8.14 -0.18
C ALA A 175 -8.36 9.13 0.09
N PRO A 176 -9.44 8.77 0.82
CA PRO A 176 -10.50 9.73 1.13
C PRO A 176 -10.00 10.94 1.93
N ALA A 177 -9.08 10.73 2.87
CA ALA A 177 -8.50 11.81 3.68
C ALA A 177 -7.58 12.71 2.85
N PHE A 178 -6.69 12.13 2.03
CA PHE A 178 -5.83 12.89 1.11
C PHE A 178 -6.65 13.71 0.12
N PHE A 179 -7.65 13.07 -0.51
CA PHE A 179 -8.54 13.72 -1.46
C PHE A 179 -9.29 14.88 -0.81
N ALA A 180 -9.99 14.64 0.30
CA ALA A 180 -10.79 15.65 0.98
C ALA A 180 -9.96 16.85 1.43
N HIS A 181 -8.78 16.60 2.00
CA HIS A 181 -7.89 17.65 2.47
C HIS A 181 -7.32 18.50 1.32
N LEU A 182 -6.77 17.85 0.28
CA LEU A 182 -6.20 18.55 -0.86
C LEU A 182 -7.26 19.32 -1.66
N LEU A 183 -8.43 18.71 -1.90
CA LEU A 183 -9.56 19.37 -2.55
C LEU A 183 -10.02 20.58 -1.74
N GLY A 184 -10.17 20.43 -0.42
CA GLY A 184 -10.48 21.53 0.49
C GLY A 184 -9.47 22.68 0.36
N LYS A 185 -8.17 22.40 0.32
CA LYS A 185 -7.16 23.45 0.10
C LYS A 185 -7.29 24.11 -1.27
N CYS A 186 -7.50 23.34 -2.33
CA CYS A 186 -7.63 23.88 -3.69
C CYS A 186 -8.84 24.81 -3.85
N ILE A 187 -10.01 24.45 -3.30
CA ILE A 187 -11.24 25.25 -3.40
C ILE A 187 -11.10 26.63 -2.74
N ARG A 188 -10.19 26.77 -1.76
CA ARG A 188 -9.93 28.05 -1.05
C ARG A 188 -8.85 28.91 -1.70
N ARG A 189 -8.16 28.43 -2.74
CA ARG A 189 -7.17 29.21 -3.49
C ARG A 189 -7.88 30.10 -4.52
N GLN A 190 -7.15 31.10 -5.04
CA GLN A 190 -7.69 32.07 -5.99
C GLN A 190 -8.23 31.42 -7.28
N ASN A 191 -7.57 30.37 -7.77
CA ASN A 191 -7.97 29.64 -8.99
C ASN A 191 -8.21 28.15 -8.69
N PRO A 192 -9.37 27.77 -8.12
CA PRO A 192 -9.64 26.39 -7.70
C PRO A 192 -9.48 25.34 -8.80
N ILE A 193 -10.00 25.63 -10.00
CA ILE A 193 -9.97 24.70 -11.13
C ILE A 193 -8.52 24.42 -11.54
N TYR A 194 -7.69 25.47 -11.65
CA TYR A 194 -6.28 25.32 -11.99
C TYR A 194 -5.54 24.49 -10.92
N GLU A 195 -5.80 24.74 -9.65
CA GLU A 195 -5.16 24.02 -8.55
C GLU A 195 -5.55 22.53 -8.53
N VAL A 196 -6.83 22.21 -8.76
CA VAL A 196 -7.30 20.82 -8.89
C VAL A 196 -6.68 20.15 -10.13
N LEU A 197 -6.68 20.82 -11.28
CA LEU A 197 -6.09 20.27 -12.51
C LEU A 197 -4.60 20.01 -12.35
N LYS A 198 -3.86 20.90 -11.69
CA LYS A 198 -2.43 20.74 -11.42
C LYS A 198 -2.13 19.47 -10.60
N LEU A 199 -2.92 19.21 -9.54
CA LEU A 199 -2.78 17.97 -8.77
C LEU A 199 -3.21 16.74 -9.59
N GLY A 200 -4.32 16.85 -10.32
CA GLY A 200 -4.83 15.77 -11.17
C GLY A 200 -3.84 15.35 -12.26
N ILE A 201 -3.22 16.30 -12.95
CA ILE A 201 -2.18 16.04 -13.95
C ILE A 201 -0.96 15.35 -13.31
N THR A 202 -0.55 15.77 -12.11
CA THR A 202 0.56 15.15 -11.38
C THR A 202 0.28 13.68 -11.07
N VAL A 203 -0.94 13.37 -10.60
CA VAL A 203 -1.40 12.00 -10.36
C VAL A 203 -1.39 11.20 -11.66
N LEU A 204 -1.99 11.73 -12.73
CA LEU A 204 -2.07 11.04 -14.03
C LEU A 204 -0.69 10.71 -14.59
N ILE A 205 0.24 11.68 -14.60
CA ILE A 205 1.61 11.46 -15.07
C ILE A 205 2.29 10.36 -14.25
N THR A 206 2.18 10.41 -12.91
CA THR A 206 2.81 9.41 -12.03
C THR A 206 2.27 8.01 -12.30
N PHE A 207 0.94 7.86 -12.40
CA PHE A 207 0.32 6.57 -12.75
C PHE A 207 0.72 6.11 -14.16
N THR A 208 0.73 7.00 -15.15
CA THR A 208 1.13 6.66 -16.52
C THR A 208 2.56 6.14 -16.59
N VAL A 209 3.50 6.76 -15.87
CA VAL A 209 4.90 6.32 -15.81
C VAL A 209 5.00 4.92 -15.21
N ILE A 210 4.36 4.67 -14.07
CA ILE A 210 4.42 3.38 -13.37
C ILE A 210 3.75 2.27 -14.20
N TRP A 211 2.59 2.56 -14.79
CA TRP A 211 1.79 1.60 -15.54
C TRP A 211 2.19 1.46 -17.01
N TRP A 212 3.16 2.26 -17.48
CA TRP A 212 3.52 2.36 -18.90
C TRP A 212 3.58 1.00 -19.64
N PRO A 213 4.25 -0.05 -19.12
CA PRO A 213 4.35 -1.34 -19.80
C PRO A 213 3.01 -2.08 -19.97
N PHE A 214 1.99 -1.72 -19.20
CA PHE A 214 0.67 -2.36 -19.15
C PHE A 214 -0.41 -1.55 -19.89
N LEU A 215 -0.12 -0.31 -20.30
CA LEU A 215 -1.10 0.58 -20.97
C LEU A 215 -1.32 0.29 -22.45
N TYR A 216 -0.65 -0.71 -23.02
CA TYR A 216 -0.71 -1.00 -24.46
C TYR A 216 -2.06 -1.59 -24.92
N SER A 217 -2.87 -2.13 -24.00
CA SER A 217 -4.22 -2.63 -24.33
C SER A 217 -5.13 -2.62 -23.11
N LYS A 218 -6.44 -2.47 -23.34
CA LYS A 218 -7.46 -2.57 -22.28
C LYS A 218 -7.39 -3.92 -21.55
N LYS A 219 -7.13 -4.99 -22.30
CA LYS A 219 -7.00 -6.35 -21.75
C LYS A 219 -5.86 -6.43 -20.72
N ALA A 220 -4.69 -5.89 -21.05
CA ALA A 220 -3.54 -5.88 -20.14
C ALA A 220 -3.82 -5.12 -18.84
N ILE A 221 -4.47 -3.96 -18.91
CA ILE A 221 -4.87 -3.20 -17.72
C ILE A 221 -5.83 -4.02 -16.85
N LEU A 222 -6.84 -4.64 -17.45
CA LEU A 222 -7.84 -5.43 -16.73
C LEU A 222 -7.23 -6.68 -16.08
N GLU A 223 -6.25 -7.32 -16.70
CA GLU A 223 -5.53 -8.46 -16.13
C GLU A 223 -4.76 -8.06 -14.87
N VAL A 224 -4.04 -6.93 -14.89
CA VAL A 224 -3.36 -6.42 -13.69
C VAL A 224 -4.40 -6.09 -12.61
N LEU A 225 -5.45 -5.33 -12.94
CA LEU A 225 -6.49 -4.94 -11.98
C LEU A 225 -7.21 -6.14 -11.34
N ALA A 226 -7.48 -7.20 -12.12
CA ALA A 226 -8.10 -8.42 -11.62
C ALA A 226 -7.23 -9.14 -10.59
N ARG A 227 -5.90 -9.00 -10.66
CA ARG A 227 -4.97 -9.52 -9.64
C ARG A 227 -4.98 -8.69 -8.36
N LEU A 228 -5.14 -7.37 -8.45
CA LEU A 228 -5.08 -6.46 -7.29
C LEU A 228 -6.33 -6.54 -6.40
N ALA A 229 -7.48 -6.85 -6.99
CA ALA A 229 -8.76 -6.93 -6.30
C ALA A 229 -9.45 -8.28 -6.63
N PRO A 230 -9.03 -9.38 -5.99
CA PRO A 230 -9.65 -10.68 -6.20
C PRO A 230 -11.04 -10.69 -5.54
N PHE A 231 -12.09 -10.55 -6.35
CA PHE A 231 -13.48 -10.50 -5.88
C PHE A 231 -14.03 -11.86 -5.38
N GLU A 232 -13.23 -12.91 -5.36
CA GLU A 232 -13.68 -14.30 -5.18
C GLU A 232 -13.67 -14.79 -3.73
N ARG A 233 -13.22 -14.00 -2.75
CA ARG A 233 -13.26 -14.40 -1.34
C ARG A 233 -14.59 -14.01 -0.69
N GLY A 234 -15.07 -14.76 0.29
CA GLY A 234 -16.26 -14.42 1.08
C GLY A 234 -15.97 -13.50 2.28
N ILE A 235 -17.01 -12.89 2.85
CA ILE A 235 -16.88 -11.97 4.00
C ILE A 235 -16.40 -12.73 5.27
N TYR A 236 -15.45 -12.17 6.04
CA TYR A 236 -14.84 -12.75 7.27
C TYR A 236 -14.32 -14.21 7.17
N GLU A 237 -13.86 -14.67 6.01
CA GLU A 237 -13.22 -16.00 5.89
C GLU A 237 -11.94 -16.14 6.74
N ASP A 238 -11.30 -15.02 7.08
CA ASP A 238 -10.00 -14.97 7.78
C ASP A 238 -10.08 -14.55 9.27
N TYR A 239 -11.26 -14.60 9.90
CA TYR A 239 -11.47 -14.25 11.33
C TYR A 239 -10.75 -12.96 11.80
N VAL A 240 -10.90 -11.87 11.04
CA VAL A 240 -10.33 -10.56 11.37
C VAL A 240 -11.16 -9.87 12.44
N SER A 241 -10.56 -9.05 13.33
CA SER A 241 -11.28 -8.22 14.30
C SER A 241 -12.01 -7.01 13.66
N SER A 242 -12.87 -7.30 12.68
CA SER A 242 -13.77 -6.36 12.02
C SER A 242 -15.16 -6.35 12.66
N PHE A 243 -15.97 -5.35 12.32
CA PHE A 243 -17.37 -5.27 12.75
C PHE A 243 -18.16 -6.52 12.34
N TRP A 244 -17.93 -7.03 11.13
CA TRP A 244 -18.64 -8.18 10.57
C TRP A 244 -18.33 -9.46 11.33
N CYS A 245 -17.06 -9.70 11.65
CA CYS A 245 -16.65 -10.86 12.43
C CYS A 245 -17.13 -10.74 13.89
N GLY A 246 -16.94 -9.59 14.53
CA GLY A 246 -17.37 -9.36 15.91
C GLY A 246 -18.88 -9.51 16.12
N THR A 247 -19.69 -9.08 15.16
CA THR A 247 -21.16 -9.22 15.22
C THR A 247 -21.67 -10.57 14.71
N SER A 248 -20.82 -11.41 14.11
CA SER A 248 -21.21 -12.72 13.57
C SER A 248 -21.74 -13.70 14.64
N LEU A 249 -21.41 -13.47 15.91
CA LEU A 249 -21.93 -14.21 17.05
C LEU A 249 -23.44 -13.97 17.24
N PHE A 250 -23.90 -12.73 17.00
CA PHE A 250 -25.29 -12.32 17.19
C PHE A 250 -26.08 -12.34 15.87
N ILE A 251 -25.44 -11.96 14.76
CA ILE A 251 -26.05 -11.86 13.44
C ILE A 251 -25.33 -12.81 12.49
N LYS A 252 -26.01 -13.87 12.06
CA LYS A 252 -25.48 -14.83 11.07
C LYS A 252 -25.53 -14.25 9.66
N TRP A 253 -24.67 -13.28 9.37
CA TRP A 253 -24.64 -12.53 8.11
C TRP A 253 -24.67 -13.42 6.85
N LYS A 254 -23.81 -14.45 6.79
CA LYS A 254 -23.71 -15.40 5.64
C LYS A 254 -24.98 -16.24 5.44
N GLN A 255 -25.76 -16.48 6.49
CA GLN A 255 -27.01 -17.24 6.40
C GLN A 255 -28.20 -16.36 6.02
N ARG A 256 -28.12 -15.06 6.35
CA ARG A 256 -29.23 -14.11 6.19
C ARG A 256 -29.20 -13.33 4.87
N PHE A 257 -28.01 -13.14 4.29
CA PHE A 257 -27.84 -12.27 3.14
C PHE A 257 -26.91 -12.89 2.10
N SER A 258 -27.16 -12.57 0.83
CA SER A 258 -26.26 -12.95 -0.26
C SER A 258 -24.94 -12.17 -0.20
N MET A 259 -23.91 -12.72 -0.83
CA MET A 259 -22.58 -12.12 -0.94
C MET A 259 -22.63 -10.67 -1.48
N LEU A 260 -23.42 -10.45 -2.52
CA LEU A 260 -23.59 -9.14 -3.15
C LEU A 260 -24.24 -8.12 -2.20
N THR A 261 -25.26 -8.53 -1.45
CA THR A 261 -25.93 -7.65 -0.48
C THR A 261 -24.98 -7.27 0.65
N LEU A 262 -24.20 -8.22 1.15
CA LEU A 262 -23.21 -7.96 2.20
C LEU A 262 -22.09 -7.03 1.71
N SER A 263 -21.63 -7.19 0.47
CA SER A 263 -20.67 -6.26 -0.16
C SER A 263 -21.20 -4.83 -0.23
N ARG A 264 -22.48 -4.66 -0.60
CA ARG A 264 -23.14 -3.35 -0.60
C ARG A 264 -23.28 -2.75 0.81
N PHE A 265 -23.60 -3.57 1.82
CA PHE A 265 -23.64 -3.11 3.21
C PHE A 265 -22.27 -2.69 3.73
N ALA A 266 -21.23 -3.46 3.45
CA ALA A 266 -19.84 -3.11 3.77
C ALA A 266 -19.41 -1.79 3.12
N LEU A 267 -19.68 -1.63 1.83
CA LEU A 267 -19.41 -0.38 1.12
C LEU A 267 -20.18 0.80 1.74
N GLY A 268 -21.48 0.64 1.98
CA GLY A 268 -22.31 1.68 2.57
C GLY A 268 -21.85 2.09 3.97
N ALA A 269 -21.52 1.11 4.83
CA ALA A 269 -21.02 1.35 6.18
C ALA A 269 -19.66 2.07 6.16
N THR A 270 -18.73 1.62 5.31
CA THR A 270 -17.41 2.25 5.14
C THR A 270 -17.55 3.70 4.65
N LEU A 271 -18.37 3.96 3.64
CA LEU A 271 -18.61 5.31 3.12
C LEU A 271 -19.27 6.21 4.18
N THR A 272 -20.25 5.70 4.92
CA THR A 272 -20.93 6.47 5.97
C THR A 272 -19.97 6.83 7.11
N ALA A 273 -19.07 5.91 7.50
CA ALA A 273 -18.08 6.15 8.54
C ALA A 273 -16.96 7.11 8.10
N THR A 274 -16.57 7.11 6.82
CA THR A 274 -15.54 8.01 6.29
C THR A 274 -16.05 9.44 6.04
N LEU A 275 -17.31 9.58 5.59
CA LEU A 275 -17.88 10.82 5.09
C LEU A 275 -17.79 12.03 6.03
N PRO A 276 -18.06 11.95 7.35
CA PRO A 276 -18.01 13.10 8.23
C PRO A 276 -16.63 13.77 8.26
N SER A 277 -15.57 12.96 8.33
CA SER A 277 -14.19 13.46 8.32
C SER A 277 -13.81 14.10 6.98
N MET A 278 -14.31 13.55 5.86
CA MET A 278 -14.10 14.12 4.53
C MET A 278 -14.79 15.46 4.38
N VAL A 279 -16.08 15.56 4.75
CA VAL A 279 -16.85 16.80 4.69
C VAL A 279 -16.19 17.88 5.53
N GLN A 280 -15.75 17.53 6.74
CA GLN A 280 -15.03 18.45 7.63
C GLN A 280 -13.73 18.95 6.98
N GLN A 281 -12.92 18.08 6.36
CA GLN A 281 -11.67 18.51 5.71
C GLN A 281 -11.90 19.30 4.41
N ILE A 282 -12.98 19.03 3.68
CA ILE A 282 -13.37 19.85 2.52
C ILE A 282 -13.85 21.23 2.98
N TYR A 283 -14.55 21.33 4.12
CA TYR A 283 -15.11 22.58 4.65
C TYR A 283 -14.14 23.41 5.51
N ALA A 284 -13.17 22.80 6.18
CA ALA A 284 -12.18 23.50 7.01
C ALA A 284 -10.89 22.67 7.09
N PRO A 285 -10.07 22.65 6.01
CA PRO A 285 -8.85 21.87 5.96
C PRO A 285 -7.85 22.39 6.99
N SER A 286 -7.29 21.48 7.78
CA SER A 286 -6.24 21.79 8.77
C SER A 286 -5.29 20.60 8.90
N ASN A 287 -4.02 20.85 9.24
CA ASN A 287 -3.03 19.78 9.37
C ASN A 287 -3.43 18.74 10.43
N ARG A 288 -3.97 19.20 11.57
CA ARG A 288 -4.44 18.30 12.63
C ARG A 288 -5.68 17.52 12.22
N GLY A 289 -6.65 18.19 11.58
CA GLY A 289 -7.84 17.51 11.08
C GLY A 289 -7.54 16.52 9.95
N PHE A 290 -6.50 16.77 9.14
CA PHE A 290 -6.02 15.82 8.15
C PHE A 290 -5.51 14.51 8.78
N LEU A 291 -4.70 14.60 9.85
CA LEU A 291 -4.24 13.42 10.57
C LEU A 291 -5.41 12.64 11.20
N TYR A 292 -6.42 13.32 11.73
CA TYR A 292 -7.63 12.66 12.22
C TYR A 292 -8.48 12.06 11.12
N ALA A 293 -8.55 12.69 9.95
CA ALA A 293 -9.24 12.13 8.79
C ALA A 293 -8.52 10.87 8.27
N LEU A 294 -7.18 10.83 8.28
CA LEU A 294 -6.41 9.63 7.96
C LEU A 294 -6.75 8.49 8.92
N LEU A 295 -6.72 8.76 10.22
CA LEU A 295 -7.07 7.80 11.28
C LEU A 295 -8.49 7.25 11.10
N ASN A 296 -9.48 8.16 10.98
CA ASN A 296 -10.88 7.81 10.79
C ASN A 296 -11.08 6.98 9.52
N SER A 297 -10.45 7.39 8.41
CA SER A 297 -10.56 6.69 7.13
C SER A 297 -9.99 5.28 7.25
N SER A 298 -8.77 5.11 7.77
CA SER A 298 -8.17 3.79 7.94
C SER A 298 -8.98 2.88 8.87
N PHE A 299 -9.52 3.38 9.97
CA PHE A 299 -10.36 2.58 10.86
C PHE A 299 -11.71 2.23 10.24
N ALA A 300 -12.31 3.14 9.47
CA ALA A 300 -13.56 2.88 8.78
C ALA A 300 -13.39 1.75 7.75
N PHE A 301 -12.31 1.76 6.96
CA PHE A 301 -11.98 0.64 6.07
C PHE A 301 -11.73 -0.64 6.88
N TYR A 302 -10.86 -0.60 7.88
CA TYR A 302 -10.54 -1.79 8.67
C TYR A 302 -11.76 -2.45 9.34
N LEU A 303 -12.66 -1.65 9.92
CA LEU A 303 -13.81 -2.17 10.66
C LEU A 303 -14.94 -2.62 9.74
N PHE A 304 -15.19 -1.90 8.64
CA PHE A 304 -16.41 -2.05 7.85
C PHE A 304 -16.18 -2.56 6.43
N SER A 305 -14.95 -2.70 5.95
CA SER A 305 -14.70 -3.28 4.63
C SER A 305 -15.20 -4.73 4.56
N TYR A 306 -15.47 -5.17 3.34
CA TYR A 306 -15.91 -6.53 3.07
C TYR A 306 -14.77 -7.52 3.35
N GLN A 307 -13.55 -7.11 2.97
CA GLN A 307 -12.26 -7.77 3.15
C GLN A 307 -11.18 -6.71 3.37
#